data_AF-A0ABD1RHD3-F1
#
_entry.id   AF-A0ABD1RHD3-F1
#
_cell.length_a   1.000
_cell.length_b   1.000
_cell.length_c   1.000
_cell.angle_alpha   90.00
_cell.angle_beta   90.00
_cell.angle_gamma   90.00
#
_symmetry.space_group_name_H-M   'P 1'
#
loop_
_entity.id
_entity.type
_entity.pdbx_description
1 polymer ?
#
loop_
_entity_poly.entity_id
_entity_poly.type
_entity_poly.pdbx_seq_one_letter_code
_entity_poly.pdbx_strand_id
1 'polypeptide(L)'
;MSIQKLDLNGFTSKQLFVNSYFIPPCMFYGSFGSGGDPSKKSTSSAGTTEEPPSPVPQKNMLLLFYCIPVSPGNSRLILATSRNFGDWMQRFFPRWLFHIRQNLVLDSDLYLLHVEERKIMDVGPLNWHKSCFVPTKADANVVAFRTWLKKYGGTQVDWGTKFSRLLPPTPPREQLFDRYWSHTVNCSSCSLAYRRLNALEIALQVISIASIGIVAAGKQGIMSAIARNTLVSMAVLCFVASKWLSHFTYKTFRYHDYDHGLR
;
A
#
# COMPACT_ATOMS: atom_id res chain seq x y z
N MET A 1 -18.88 14.46 4.28
CA MET A 1 -19.41 13.21 3.71
C MET A 1 -20.91 13.11 4.01
N SER A 2 -21.68 12.42 3.16
CA SER A 2 -23.09 12.08 3.43
C SER A 2 -23.35 10.62 3.08
N ILE A 3 -24.03 9.89 3.97
CA ILE A 3 -24.49 8.52 3.73
C ILE A 3 -25.81 8.61 2.96
N GLN A 4 -25.86 8.03 1.77
CA GLN A 4 -27.04 8.08 0.90
C GLN A 4 -27.95 6.88 1.11
N LYS A 5 -27.37 5.71 1.40
CA LYS A 5 -28.08 4.46 1.57
C LYS A 5 -27.38 3.61 2.61
N LEU A 6 -28.15 2.94 3.48
CA LEU A 6 -27.66 1.91 4.41
C LEU A 6 -28.76 0.84 4.57
N ASP A 7 -28.51 -0.38 4.10
CA ASP A 7 -29.43 -1.51 4.17
C ASP A 7 -28.67 -2.85 4.34
N LEU A 8 -29.38 -3.99 4.23
CA LEU A 8 -28.76 -5.32 4.34
C LEU A 8 -27.62 -5.52 3.33
N ASN A 9 -27.68 -4.89 2.15
CA ASN A 9 -26.72 -5.01 1.07
C ASN A 9 -25.53 -4.02 1.19
N GLY A 10 -25.40 -3.32 2.33
CA GLY A 10 -24.27 -2.45 2.64
C GLY A 10 -24.66 -0.98 2.71
N PHE A 11 -23.73 -0.10 2.36
CA PHE A 11 -23.97 1.34 2.35
C PHE A 11 -23.27 2.07 1.21
N THR A 12 -23.81 3.21 0.83
CA THR A 12 -23.20 4.13 -0.14
C THR A 12 -23.06 5.52 0.47
N SER A 13 -21.96 6.19 0.13
CA SER A 13 -21.70 7.55 0.59
C SER A 13 -21.07 8.41 -0.49
N LYS A 14 -21.30 9.72 -0.38
CA LYS A 14 -20.76 10.72 -1.30
C LYS A 14 -20.02 11.81 -0.53
N GLN A 15 -18.84 12.16 -1.01
CA GLN A 15 -18.07 13.29 -0.55
C GLN A 15 -17.43 13.98 -1.76
N LEU A 16 -17.93 15.17 -2.09
CA LEU A 16 -17.47 15.95 -3.25
C LEU A 16 -17.47 15.09 -4.53
N PHE A 17 -16.29 14.79 -5.06
CA PHE A 17 -16.04 14.01 -6.28
C PHE A 17 -15.82 12.52 -6.03
N VAL A 18 -15.96 12.05 -4.78
CA VAL A 18 -15.75 10.66 -4.37
C VAL A 18 -17.10 10.03 -4.03
N ASN A 19 -17.42 8.92 -4.69
CA ASN A 19 -18.48 8.01 -4.28
C ASN A 19 -17.84 6.78 -3.64
N SER A 20 -18.29 6.39 -2.45
CA SER A 20 -17.81 5.20 -1.75
C SER A 20 -18.94 4.19 -1.56
N TYR A 21 -18.57 2.93 -1.60
CA TYR A 21 -19.49 1.81 -1.54
C TYR A 21 -18.89 0.75 -0.63
N PHE A 22 -19.66 0.33 0.37
CA PHE A 22 -19.39 -0.87 1.12
C PHE A 22 -20.36 -1.95 0.66
N ILE A 23 -19.82 -3.08 0.21
CA ILE A 23 -20.58 -4.26 -0.21
C ILE A 23 -20.20 -5.42 0.72
N PRO A 24 -21.16 -5.99 1.46
CA PRO A 24 -20.94 -7.14 2.32
C PRO A 24 -20.40 -8.36 1.55
N PRO A 25 -19.63 -9.24 2.19
CA PRO A 25 -19.26 -9.17 3.61
C PRO A 25 -18.06 -8.27 3.91
N CYS A 26 -17.22 -7.95 2.93
CA CYS A 26 -15.91 -7.33 3.20
C CYS A 26 -15.30 -6.48 2.07
N MET A 27 -16.11 -6.00 1.13
CA MET A 27 -15.63 -5.16 0.03
C MET A 27 -15.93 -3.69 0.31
N PHE A 28 -14.94 -2.83 0.12
CA PHE A 28 -15.11 -1.38 0.10
C PHE A 28 -14.42 -0.83 -1.15
N TYR A 29 -15.10 0.00 -1.92
CA TYR A 29 -14.45 0.70 -3.03
C TYR A 29 -14.89 2.16 -3.12
N GLY A 30 -13.97 3.01 -3.54
CA GLY A 30 -14.19 4.41 -3.84
C GLY A 30 -13.97 4.67 -5.33
N SER A 31 -14.92 5.34 -5.98
CA SER A 31 -14.73 5.92 -7.30
C SER A 31 -14.55 7.43 -7.19
N PHE A 32 -13.49 7.93 -7.81
CA PHE A 32 -13.22 9.34 -7.98
C PHE A 32 -13.42 9.70 -9.45
N GLY A 33 -14.22 10.72 -9.73
CA GLY A 33 -14.41 11.27 -11.07
C GLY A 33 -14.21 12.78 -11.06
N SER A 34 -13.20 13.26 -11.78
CA SER A 34 -13.04 14.69 -12.07
C SER A 34 -13.58 14.96 -13.48
N GLY A 35 -14.81 15.46 -13.53
CA GLY A 35 -15.49 15.93 -14.73
C GLY A 35 -16.74 16.69 -14.31
N GLY A 36 -16.92 17.90 -14.84
CA GLY A 36 -18.10 18.72 -14.55
C GLY A 36 -19.39 17.96 -14.87
N ASP A 37 -20.41 18.18 -14.05
CA ASP A 37 -21.74 17.66 -14.27
C ASP A 37 -22.25 18.16 -15.65
N PRO A 38 -22.55 17.29 -16.63
CA PRO A 38 -23.11 17.72 -17.91
C PRO A 38 -24.46 18.43 -17.75
N SER A 39 -25.10 18.31 -16.58
CA SER A 39 -26.44 18.83 -16.30
C SER A 39 -26.49 20.29 -15.82
N LYS A 40 -25.36 20.94 -15.54
CA LYS A 40 -25.34 22.39 -15.28
C LYS A 40 -25.05 23.18 -16.55
N LYS A 41 -26.01 23.19 -17.49
CA LYS A 41 -26.11 24.29 -18.44
C LYS A 41 -26.51 25.54 -17.66
N SER A 42 -25.56 26.45 -17.50
CA SER A 42 -25.81 27.83 -17.13
C SER A 42 -26.80 28.43 -18.12
N THR A 43 -27.97 28.82 -17.62
CA THR A 43 -28.88 29.69 -18.35
C THR A 43 -28.20 31.05 -18.48
N SER A 44 -27.54 31.33 -19.61
CA SER A 44 -27.19 32.68 -20.00
C SER A 44 -27.61 32.92 -21.45
N SER A 45 -28.40 33.97 -21.58
CA SER A 45 -28.99 34.51 -22.79
C SER A 45 -27.96 34.87 -23.88
N ALA A 46 -28.43 34.78 -25.12
CA ALA A 46 -27.99 35.50 -26.31
C ALA A 46 -26.57 35.25 -26.86
N GLY A 47 -26.54 34.51 -27.99
CA GLY A 47 -25.92 34.99 -29.22
C GLY A 47 -24.41 34.87 -29.38
N THR A 48 -23.92 33.67 -29.74
CA THR A 48 -22.84 33.43 -30.72
C THR A 48 -22.73 31.92 -30.96
N THR A 49 -22.64 31.51 -32.22
CA THR A 49 -22.39 30.11 -32.60
C THR A 49 -20.91 29.79 -32.36
N GLU A 50 -20.56 29.46 -31.12
CA GLU A 50 -19.28 28.83 -30.80
C GLU A 50 -19.43 27.30 -30.85
N GLU A 51 -18.49 26.63 -31.51
CA GLU A 51 -18.39 25.17 -31.46
C GLU A 51 -18.36 24.70 -30.00
N PRO A 52 -19.05 23.61 -29.64
CA PRO A 52 -19.03 23.10 -28.28
C PRO A 52 -17.58 22.77 -27.89
N PRO A 53 -17.09 23.25 -26.72
CA PRO A 53 -15.76 22.89 -26.24
C PRO A 53 -15.66 21.37 -26.19
N SER A 54 -14.59 20.83 -26.77
CA SER A 54 -14.30 19.40 -26.76
C SER A 54 -14.38 18.88 -25.32
N PRO A 55 -15.05 17.73 -25.08
CA PRO A 55 -15.27 17.26 -23.72
C PRO A 55 -13.93 17.00 -23.05
N VAL A 56 -13.64 17.75 -21.98
CA VAL A 56 -12.45 17.55 -21.16
C VAL A 56 -12.42 16.08 -20.72
N PRO A 57 -11.35 15.31 -21.01
CA PRO A 57 -11.31 13.89 -20.67
C PRO A 57 -11.53 13.69 -19.17
N GLN A 58 -12.62 13.00 -18.82
CA GLN A 58 -12.98 12.76 -17.43
C GLN A 58 -11.94 11.83 -16.80
N LYS A 59 -11.27 12.32 -15.75
CA LYS A 59 -10.29 11.52 -15.01
C LYS A 59 -11.01 10.69 -13.97
N ASN A 60 -10.93 9.37 -14.11
CA ASN A 60 -11.55 8.40 -13.22
C ASN A 60 -10.48 7.55 -12.53
N MET A 61 -10.65 7.34 -11.24
CA MET A 61 -9.85 6.41 -10.44
C MET A 61 -10.78 5.56 -9.58
N LEU A 62 -10.53 4.26 -9.54
CA LEU A 62 -11.18 3.30 -8.68
C LEU A 62 -10.15 2.74 -7.70
N LEU A 63 -10.48 2.78 -6.41
CA LEU A 63 -9.71 2.17 -5.34
C LEU A 63 -10.60 1.12 -4.68
N LEU A 64 -10.21 -0.15 -4.75
CA LEU A 64 -10.96 -1.29 -4.21
C LEU A 64 -10.14 -1.97 -3.12
N PHE A 65 -10.77 -2.14 -1.97
CA PHE A 65 -10.29 -2.92 -0.84
C PHE A 65 -11.20 -4.13 -0.65
N TYR A 66 -10.61 -5.31 -0.57
CA TYR A 66 -11.30 -6.53 -0.18
C TYR A 66 -10.59 -7.12 1.04
N CYS A 67 -11.21 -6.97 2.21
CA CYS A 67 -10.61 -7.18 3.53
C CYS A 67 -11.17 -8.46 4.18
N ILE A 68 -10.61 -9.61 3.84
CA ILE A 68 -11.17 -10.91 4.22
C ILE A 68 -10.65 -11.31 5.61
N PRO A 69 -11.51 -11.48 6.63
CA PRO A 69 -11.08 -12.02 7.92
C PRO A 69 -10.65 -13.48 7.75
N VAL A 70 -9.45 -13.86 8.26
CA VAL A 70 -8.92 -15.22 8.11
C VAL A 70 -8.78 -15.96 9.45
N SER A 71 -8.47 -15.23 10.51
CA SER A 71 -8.47 -15.68 11.90
C SER A 71 -8.50 -14.43 12.80
N PRO A 72 -8.81 -14.56 14.11
CA PRO A 72 -8.71 -13.43 15.04
C PRO A 72 -7.35 -12.72 14.94
N GLY A 73 -7.35 -11.40 14.83
CA GLY A 73 -6.12 -10.60 14.67
C GLY A 73 -5.48 -10.65 13.28
N ASN A 74 -6.08 -11.34 12.31
CA ASN A 74 -5.51 -11.50 10.98
C ASN A 74 -6.57 -11.32 9.89
N SER A 75 -6.27 -10.43 8.94
CA SER A 75 -7.07 -10.22 7.75
C SER A 75 -6.21 -10.29 6.50
N ARG A 76 -6.75 -10.86 5.42
CA ARG A 76 -6.15 -10.77 4.10
C ARG A 76 -6.69 -9.52 3.40
N LEU A 77 -5.78 -8.64 3.00
CA LEU A 77 -6.10 -7.47 2.22
C LEU A 77 -5.78 -7.69 0.74
N ILE A 78 -6.77 -7.49 -0.13
CA ILE A 78 -6.55 -7.38 -1.57
C ILE A 78 -6.87 -5.94 -1.97
N LEU A 79 -5.85 -5.24 -2.44
CA LEU A 79 -5.94 -3.86 -2.92
C LEU A 79 -5.83 -3.84 -4.44
N ALA A 80 -6.83 -3.26 -5.10
CA ALA A 80 -6.81 -3.04 -6.54
C ALA A 80 -7.04 -1.57 -6.85
N THR A 81 -6.23 -1.02 -7.75
CA THR A 81 -6.39 0.34 -8.25
C THR A 81 -6.52 0.33 -9.75
N SER A 82 -7.55 0.99 -10.26
CA SER A 82 -7.72 1.26 -11.69
C SER A 82 -7.81 2.77 -11.91
N ARG A 83 -7.23 3.27 -13.00
CA ARG A 83 -7.33 4.67 -13.40
C ARG A 83 -7.23 4.76 -14.92
N ASN A 84 -7.87 5.76 -15.51
CA ASN A 84 -7.81 6.04 -16.95
C ASN A 84 -6.85 7.20 -17.30
N PHE A 85 -5.96 7.57 -16.38
CA PHE A 85 -5.03 8.68 -16.55
C PHE A 85 -3.64 8.33 -16.05
N GLY A 86 -2.63 8.98 -16.63
CA GLY A 86 -1.25 8.82 -16.19
C GLY A 86 -0.62 7.48 -16.57
N ASP A 87 -1.12 6.85 -17.65
CA ASP A 87 -0.59 5.57 -18.14
C ASP A 87 0.84 5.67 -18.65
N TRP A 88 1.28 6.86 -19.07
CA TRP A 88 2.67 7.14 -19.38
C TRP A 88 3.61 6.74 -18.24
N MET A 89 3.19 6.88 -16.97
CA MET A 89 4.01 6.50 -15.81
C MET A 89 4.34 5.00 -15.82
N GLN A 90 3.44 4.15 -16.31
CA GLN A 90 3.67 2.70 -16.38
C GLN A 90 4.74 2.33 -17.42
N ARG A 91 5.02 3.22 -18.38
CA ARG A 91 6.07 3.04 -19.39
C ARG A 91 7.47 3.34 -18.85
N PHE A 92 7.59 4.29 -17.92
CA PHE A 92 8.89 4.71 -17.38
C PHE A 92 9.24 4.04 -16.05
N PHE A 93 8.26 3.79 -15.19
CA PHE A 93 8.49 3.23 -13.87
C PHE A 93 8.07 1.75 -13.81
N PRO A 94 8.88 0.89 -13.18
CA PRO A 94 8.54 -0.51 -13.05
C PRO A 94 7.35 -0.69 -12.11
N ARG A 95 6.48 -1.66 -12.41
CA ARG A 95 5.24 -1.94 -11.65
C ARG A 95 5.45 -2.09 -10.14
N TRP A 96 6.54 -2.75 -9.73
CA TRP A 96 6.84 -2.98 -8.30
C TRP A 96 7.00 -1.66 -7.52
N LEU A 97 7.48 -0.58 -8.16
CA LEU A 97 7.67 0.70 -7.48
C LEU A 97 6.32 1.32 -7.08
N PHE A 98 5.30 1.19 -7.94
CA PHE A 98 3.94 1.61 -7.61
C PHE A 98 3.35 0.77 -6.46
N HIS A 99 3.61 -0.54 -6.45
CA HIS A 99 3.16 -1.41 -5.38
C HIS A 99 3.82 -1.04 -4.04
N ILE A 100 5.13 -0.79 -4.02
CA ILE A 100 5.82 -0.35 -2.79
C ILE A 100 5.24 0.96 -2.28
N ARG A 101 4.99 1.93 -3.16
CA ARG A 101 4.36 3.20 -2.76
C ARG A 101 2.96 2.99 -2.15
N GLN A 102 2.18 2.05 -2.67
CA GLN A 102 0.88 1.70 -2.09
C GLN A 102 1.03 0.99 -0.75
N ASN A 103 2.00 0.07 -0.62
CA ASN A 103 2.28 -0.61 0.64
C ASN A 103 2.70 0.39 1.72
N LEU A 104 3.46 1.46 1.42
CA LEU A 104 3.81 2.47 2.42
C LEU A 104 2.59 3.10 3.12
N VAL A 105 1.45 3.23 2.44
CA VAL A 105 0.19 3.70 3.04
C VAL A 105 -0.41 2.63 3.95
N LEU A 106 -0.30 1.35 3.59
CA LEU A 106 -0.75 0.25 4.44
C LEU A 106 0.15 0.10 5.67
N ASP A 107 1.45 0.22 5.48
CA ASP A 107 2.46 0.14 6.53
C ASP A 107 2.26 1.28 7.55
N SER A 108 1.84 2.47 7.11
CA SER A 108 1.54 3.56 8.06
C SER A 108 0.36 3.26 8.97
N ASP A 109 -0.64 2.54 8.47
CA ASP A 109 -1.88 2.33 9.21
C ASP A 109 -1.87 1.00 9.99
N LEU A 110 -1.01 0.05 9.62
CA LEU A 110 -1.01 -1.32 10.13
C LEU A 110 -0.96 -1.41 11.67
N TYR A 111 -0.04 -0.67 12.30
CA TYR A 111 0.07 -0.69 13.77
C TYR A 111 -1.12 -0.03 14.45
N LEU A 112 -1.67 1.03 13.85
CA LEU A 112 -2.87 1.69 14.39
C LEU A 112 -4.06 0.73 14.36
N LEU A 113 -4.27 0.03 13.24
CA LEU A 113 -5.32 -0.97 13.09
C LEU A 113 -5.14 -2.14 14.08
N HIS A 114 -3.92 -2.62 14.27
CA HIS A 114 -3.57 -3.67 15.23
C HIS A 114 -3.91 -3.29 16.67
N VAL A 115 -3.65 -2.03 17.06
CA VAL A 115 -3.97 -1.51 18.39
C VAL A 115 -5.48 -1.22 18.53
N GLU A 116 -6.11 -0.69 17.49
CA GLU A 116 -7.55 -0.39 17.46
C GLU A 116 -8.37 -1.65 17.73
N GLU A 117 -8.08 -2.77 17.05
CA GLU A 117 -8.80 -4.03 17.24
C GLU A 117 -8.77 -4.51 18.71
N ARG A 118 -7.60 -4.41 19.36
CA ARG A 118 -7.42 -4.78 20.78
C ARG A 118 -8.24 -3.89 21.71
N LYS A 119 -8.15 -2.56 21.53
CA LYS A 119 -8.93 -1.62 22.32
C LYS A 119 -10.44 -1.79 22.14
N ILE A 120 -10.88 -2.17 20.94
CA ILE A 120 -12.30 -2.46 20.69
C ILE A 120 -12.72 -3.78 21.35
N MET A 121 -11.84 -4.78 21.36
CA MET A 121 -12.11 -6.02 22.08
C MET A 121 -12.18 -5.84 23.59
N ASP A 122 -11.34 -4.99 24.17
CA ASP A 122 -11.35 -4.70 25.62
C ASP A 122 -12.67 -4.07 26.09
N VAL A 123 -13.23 -3.13 25.31
CA VAL A 123 -14.52 -2.49 25.64
C VAL A 123 -15.74 -3.29 25.16
N GLY A 124 -15.51 -4.24 24.25
CA GLY A 124 -16.52 -5.03 23.57
C GLY A 124 -17.08 -4.37 22.30
N PRO A 125 -17.46 -5.15 21.26
CA PRO A 125 -17.83 -4.65 19.93
C PRO A 125 -19.06 -3.72 19.94
N LEU A 126 -19.99 -3.90 20.88
CA LEU A 126 -21.15 -3.02 21.05
C LEU A 126 -20.77 -1.63 21.60
N ASN A 127 -19.64 -1.52 22.30
CA ASN A 127 -19.15 -0.30 22.94
C ASN A 127 -17.98 0.33 22.20
N TRP A 128 -17.76 0.01 20.92
CA TRP A 128 -16.61 0.47 20.13
C TRP A 128 -16.38 2.00 20.17
N HIS A 129 -17.44 2.79 20.32
CA HIS A 129 -17.40 4.25 20.45
C HIS A 129 -16.66 4.74 21.71
N LYS A 130 -16.47 3.87 22.73
CA LYS A 130 -15.63 4.18 23.89
C LYS A 130 -14.14 4.12 23.57
N SER A 131 -13.77 3.42 22.50
CA SER A 131 -12.37 3.26 22.05
C SER A 131 -12.02 4.17 20.87
N CYS A 132 -13.02 4.65 20.10
CA CYS A 132 -12.82 5.48 18.92
C CYS A 132 -13.62 6.79 19.02
N PHE A 133 -12.94 7.92 18.89
CA PHE A 133 -13.56 9.25 18.86
C PHE A 133 -13.81 9.68 17.40
N VAL A 134 -15.08 9.70 16.98
CA VAL A 134 -15.52 9.92 15.58
C VAL A 134 -16.56 11.04 15.47
N PRO A 135 -16.24 12.29 15.86
CA PRO A 135 -17.23 13.34 16.02
C PRO A 135 -17.63 14.05 14.72
N THR A 136 -16.91 13.85 13.62
CA THR A 136 -17.03 14.71 12.43
C THR A 136 -17.76 14.03 11.27
N LYS A 137 -18.16 14.85 10.29
CA LYS A 137 -18.70 14.34 9.02
C LYS A 137 -17.67 13.55 8.19
N ALA A 138 -16.38 13.61 8.50
CA ALA A 138 -15.37 12.79 7.82
C ALA A 138 -15.43 11.33 8.29
N ASP A 139 -15.92 11.10 9.51
CA ASP A 139 -15.98 9.77 10.14
C ASP A 139 -17.24 8.98 9.73
N ALA A 140 -18.09 9.56 8.89
CA ALA A 140 -19.41 9.01 8.55
C ALA A 140 -19.34 7.58 7.99
N ASN A 141 -18.32 7.24 7.20
CA ASN A 141 -18.14 5.87 6.69
C ASN A 141 -17.82 4.86 7.80
N VAL A 142 -17.02 5.25 8.80
CA VAL A 142 -16.70 4.40 9.96
C VAL A 142 -17.97 4.13 10.76
N VAL A 143 -18.73 5.19 11.06
CA VAL A 143 -20.01 5.10 11.78
C VAL A 143 -21.02 4.25 10.99
N ALA A 144 -21.13 4.44 9.68
CA ALA A 144 -22.02 3.67 8.81
C ALA A 144 -21.66 2.18 8.79
N PHE A 145 -20.38 1.85 8.64
CA PHE A 145 -19.90 0.47 8.70
C PHE A 145 -20.21 -0.19 10.04
N ARG A 146 -19.90 0.47 11.17
CA ARG A 146 -20.18 -0.06 12.51
C ARG A 146 -21.68 -0.23 12.77
N THR A 147 -22.50 0.69 12.27
CA THR A 147 -23.96 0.60 12.35
C THR A 147 -24.49 -0.58 11.53
N TRP A 148 -23.99 -0.74 10.30
CA TRP A 148 -24.33 -1.87 9.45
C TRP A 148 -23.91 -3.20 10.09
N LEU A 149 -22.68 -3.29 10.60
CA LEU A 149 -22.15 -4.49 11.26
C LEU A 149 -22.99 -4.87 12.48
N LYS A 150 -23.42 -3.89 13.29
CA LYS A 150 -24.31 -4.10 14.43
C LYS A 150 -25.69 -4.60 14.01
N LYS A 151 -26.28 -3.99 12.97
CA LYS A 151 -27.67 -4.26 12.56
C LYS A 151 -27.82 -5.53 11.72
N TYR A 152 -26.85 -5.83 10.87
CA TYR A 152 -26.95 -6.88 9.85
C TYR A 152 -25.83 -7.92 9.94
N GLY A 153 -24.64 -7.55 10.41
CA GLY A 153 -23.46 -8.41 10.42
C GLY A 153 -23.15 -9.09 11.75
N GLY A 154 -24.09 -9.14 12.70
CA GLY A 154 -23.92 -9.84 13.97
C GLY A 154 -22.90 -9.20 14.93
N THR A 155 -22.57 -7.91 14.76
CA THR A 155 -21.63 -7.09 15.56
C THR A 155 -20.14 -7.43 15.44
N GLN A 156 -19.81 -8.65 15.04
CA GLN A 156 -18.44 -9.15 14.90
C GLN A 156 -18.42 -10.34 13.95
N VAL A 157 -17.23 -10.74 13.49
CA VAL A 157 -17.05 -11.97 12.72
C VAL A 157 -17.43 -13.18 13.59
N ASP A 158 -18.26 -14.06 13.04
CA ASP A 158 -18.51 -15.37 13.63
C ASP A 158 -17.46 -16.36 13.15
N TRP A 159 -16.61 -16.80 14.08
CA TRP A 159 -15.54 -17.75 13.82
C TRP A 159 -15.98 -19.21 13.95
N GLY A 160 -17.25 -19.46 14.30
CA GLY A 160 -17.77 -20.79 14.58
C GLY A 160 -16.96 -21.51 15.67
N THR A 161 -16.71 -22.80 15.47
CA THR A 161 -15.91 -23.63 16.39
C THR A 161 -14.42 -23.68 16.05
N LYS A 162 -14.00 -23.06 14.94
CA LYS A 162 -12.62 -23.19 14.41
C LYS A 162 -11.61 -22.34 15.15
N PHE A 163 -12.02 -21.17 15.64
CA PHE A 163 -11.13 -20.25 16.36
C PHE A 163 -11.77 -19.77 17.66
N SER A 164 -10.94 -19.62 18.69
CA SER A 164 -11.29 -18.80 19.85
C SER A 164 -11.48 -17.35 19.41
N ARG A 165 -12.37 -16.60 20.08
CA ARG A 165 -12.56 -15.16 19.79
C ARG A 165 -11.43 -14.28 20.33
N LEU A 166 -10.45 -14.86 21.03
CA LEU A 166 -9.32 -14.14 21.62
C LEU A 166 -8.30 -13.76 20.55
N LEU A 167 -7.72 -12.56 20.69
CA LEU A 167 -6.61 -12.14 19.85
C LEU A 167 -5.32 -12.82 20.31
N PRO A 168 -4.42 -13.16 19.38
CA PRO A 168 -3.07 -13.53 19.74
C PRO A 168 -2.35 -12.36 20.43
N PRO A 169 -1.31 -12.65 21.24
CA PRO A 169 -0.46 -11.61 21.82
C PRO A 169 0.12 -10.73 20.71
N THR A 170 0.39 -9.46 21.04
CA THR A 170 1.04 -8.54 20.09
C THR A 170 2.41 -9.11 19.71
N PRO A 171 2.66 -9.37 18.41
CA PRO A 171 3.96 -9.86 17.98
C PRO A 171 5.01 -8.74 18.04
N PRO A 172 6.31 -9.08 17.96
CA PRO A 172 7.37 -8.10 17.74
C PRO A 172 7.10 -7.23 16.51
N ARG A 173 7.54 -5.96 16.53
CA ARG A 173 7.29 -5.03 15.42
C ARG A 173 7.83 -5.58 14.10
N GLU A 174 8.98 -6.25 14.13
CA GLU A 174 9.63 -6.86 12.97
C GLU A 174 8.72 -7.87 12.27
N GLN A 175 7.94 -8.63 13.04
CA GLN A 175 6.99 -9.59 12.51
C GLN A 175 5.70 -8.90 12.04
N LEU A 176 5.23 -7.87 12.76
CA LEU A 176 4.03 -7.14 12.37
C LEU A 176 4.21 -6.43 11.02
N PHE A 177 5.37 -5.79 10.81
CA PHE A 177 5.70 -5.08 9.56
C PHE A 177 6.50 -5.96 8.56
N ASP A 178 6.33 -7.29 8.61
CA ASP A 178 6.96 -8.18 7.65
C ASP A 178 6.25 -8.06 6.28
N ARG A 179 6.80 -7.18 5.44
CA ARG A 179 6.36 -6.97 4.05
C ARG A 179 6.68 -8.16 3.16
N TYR A 180 7.69 -8.95 3.51
CA TYR A 180 8.10 -10.07 2.68
C TYR A 180 6.97 -11.10 2.57
N TRP A 181 6.44 -11.51 3.72
CA TRP A 181 5.36 -12.49 3.79
C TRP A 181 3.99 -11.91 3.46
N SER A 182 3.71 -10.68 3.88
CA SER A 182 2.41 -10.03 3.60
C SER A 182 2.24 -9.65 2.12
N HIS A 183 3.33 -9.31 1.41
CA HIS A 183 3.25 -8.84 0.03
C HIS A 183 4.28 -9.45 -0.93
N THR A 184 5.59 -9.30 -0.64
CA THR A 184 6.65 -9.52 -1.65
C THR A 184 6.61 -10.92 -2.25
N VAL A 185 6.47 -11.96 -1.43
CA VAL A 185 6.47 -13.36 -1.89
C VAL A 185 5.25 -13.70 -2.75
N ASN A 186 4.11 -13.06 -2.47
CA ASN A 186 2.83 -13.30 -3.15
C ASN A 186 2.65 -12.44 -4.42
N CYS A 187 3.47 -11.41 -4.60
CA CYS A 187 3.40 -10.52 -5.77
C CYS A 187 4.46 -10.91 -6.81
N SER A 188 4.03 -11.26 -8.02
CA SER A 188 4.95 -11.62 -9.12
C SER A 188 5.91 -10.49 -9.48
N SER A 189 5.44 -9.24 -9.51
CA SER A 189 6.29 -8.08 -9.83
C SER A 189 7.31 -7.78 -8.73
N CYS A 190 6.91 -7.80 -7.46
CA CYS A 190 7.79 -7.47 -6.35
C CYS A 190 8.76 -8.62 -6.03
N SER A 191 8.31 -9.88 -6.09
CA SER A 191 9.19 -11.05 -5.95
C SER A 191 10.25 -11.12 -7.05
N LEU A 192 9.92 -10.74 -8.28
CA LEU A 192 10.89 -10.70 -9.38
C LEU A 192 11.91 -9.58 -9.17
N ALA A 193 11.45 -8.38 -8.78
CA ALA A 193 12.34 -7.26 -8.47
C ALA A 193 13.28 -7.61 -7.31
N TYR A 194 12.75 -8.15 -6.21
CA TYR A 194 13.52 -8.63 -5.07
C TYR A 194 14.59 -9.64 -5.49
N ARG A 195 14.24 -10.66 -6.28
CA ARG A 195 15.21 -11.67 -6.77
C ARG A 195 16.31 -11.04 -7.63
N ARG A 196 15.97 -10.13 -8.54
CA ARG A 196 16.95 -9.45 -9.41
C ARG A 196 17.90 -8.53 -8.65
N LEU A 197 17.38 -7.79 -7.66
CA LEU A 197 18.21 -6.90 -6.83
C LEU A 197 19.15 -7.70 -5.92
N ASN A 198 18.70 -8.81 -5.34
CA ASN A 198 19.59 -9.71 -4.60
C ASN A 198 20.66 -10.35 -5.49
N ALA A 199 20.31 -10.76 -6.73
CA ALA A 199 21.29 -11.28 -7.68
C ALA A 199 22.34 -10.22 -8.05
N LEU A 200 21.92 -8.96 -8.24
CA LEU A 200 22.82 -7.83 -8.48
C LEU A 200 23.72 -7.55 -7.28
N GLU A 201 23.20 -7.61 -6.05
CA GLU A 201 23.99 -7.50 -4.83
C GLU A 201 25.12 -8.54 -4.81
N ILE A 202 24.80 -9.81 -5.06
CA ILE A 202 25.78 -10.90 -5.10
C ILE A 202 26.81 -10.66 -6.23
N ALA A 203 26.36 -10.25 -7.42
CA ALA A 203 27.25 -9.96 -8.54
C ALA A 203 28.25 -8.83 -8.20
N LEU A 204 27.79 -7.77 -7.54
CA LEU A 204 28.65 -6.67 -7.07
C LEU A 204 29.70 -7.15 -6.06
N GLN A 205 29.32 -8.04 -5.13
CA GLN A 205 30.27 -8.64 -4.18
C GLN A 205 31.31 -9.51 -4.89
N VAL A 206 30.90 -10.32 -5.86
CA VAL A 206 31.81 -11.16 -6.66
C VAL A 206 32.77 -10.29 -7.47
N ILE A 207 32.30 -9.23 -8.13
CA ILE A 207 33.15 -8.29 -8.89
C ILE A 207 34.16 -7.63 -7.96
N SER A 208 33.73 -7.25 -6.74
CA SER A 208 34.62 -6.65 -5.75
C SER A 208 35.77 -7.59 -5.36
N ILE A 209 35.45 -8.82 -4.95
CA ILE A 209 36.44 -9.83 -4.55
C ILE A 209 37.35 -10.21 -5.72
N ALA A 210 36.79 -10.41 -6.91
CA ALA A 210 37.56 -10.74 -8.11
C ALA A 210 38.55 -9.63 -8.47
N SER A 211 38.15 -8.37 -8.35
CA SER A 211 39.03 -7.22 -8.61
C SER A 211 40.21 -7.16 -7.64
N ILE A 212 39.98 -7.43 -6.36
CA ILE A 212 41.04 -7.54 -5.34
C ILE A 212 41.96 -8.71 -5.67
N GLY A 213 41.39 -9.88 -6.03
CA GLY A 213 42.15 -11.07 -6.41
C GLY A 213 43.07 -10.83 -7.61
N ILE A 214 42.59 -10.15 -8.65
CA ILE A 214 43.38 -9.77 -9.81
C ILE A 214 44.56 -8.87 -9.41
N VAL A 215 44.31 -7.87 -8.56
CA VAL A 215 45.36 -6.96 -8.09
C VAL A 215 46.40 -7.71 -7.25
N ALA A 216 45.96 -8.64 -6.39
CA ALA A 216 46.85 -9.41 -5.51
C ALA A 216 47.68 -10.46 -6.26
N ALA A 217 47.13 -11.08 -7.31
CA ALA A 217 47.85 -12.07 -8.13
C ALA A 217 48.79 -11.43 -9.17
N GLY A 218 48.60 -10.15 -9.47
CA GLY A 218 49.44 -9.43 -10.44
C GLY A 218 50.87 -9.23 -9.94
N LYS A 219 51.87 -9.70 -10.69
CA LYS A 219 53.29 -9.46 -10.38
C LYS A 219 53.61 -7.95 -10.46
N GLN A 220 54.46 -7.47 -9.54
CA GLN A 220 54.98 -6.09 -9.58
C GLN A 220 55.64 -5.82 -10.94
N GLY A 221 55.20 -4.74 -11.62
CA GLY A 221 55.73 -4.31 -12.92
C GLY A 221 54.95 -4.77 -14.16
N ILE A 222 54.07 -5.78 -14.07
CA ILE A 222 53.22 -6.21 -15.20
C ILE A 222 51.98 -5.31 -15.34
N MET A 223 51.41 -4.90 -14.21
CA MET A 223 50.20 -4.07 -14.18
C MET A 223 50.58 -2.59 -14.03
N SER A 224 50.07 -1.75 -14.93
CA SER A 224 50.26 -0.29 -14.83
C SER A 224 49.63 0.25 -13.54
N ALA A 225 50.19 1.35 -13.00
CA ALA A 225 49.63 1.99 -11.81
C ALA A 225 48.17 2.42 -12.01
N ILE A 226 47.82 2.85 -13.24
CA ILE A 226 46.46 3.23 -13.62
C ILE A 226 45.53 2.01 -13.53
N ALA A 227 45.90 0.88 -14.15
CA ALA A 227 45.07 -0.33 -14.13
C ALA A 227 44.85 -0.86 -12.70
N ARG A 228 45.92 -0.85 -11.88
CA ARG A 228 45.84 -1.24 -10.47
C ARG A 228 44.87 -0.34 -9.69
N ASN A 229 45.03 0.97 -9.80
CA ASN A 229 44.20 1.93 -9.07
C ASN A 229 42.74 1.87 -9.51
N THR A 230 42.47 1.63 -10.81
CA THR A 230 41.11 1.44 -11.34
C THR A 230 40.46 0.18 -10.75
N LEU A 231 41.18 -0.95 -10.71
CA LEU A 231 40.64 -2.19 -10.14
C LEU A 231 40.36 -2.07 -8.64
N VAL A 232 41.26 -1.44 -7.88
CA VAL A 232 41.03 -1.16 -6.46
C VAL A 232 39.81 -0.26 -6.26
N SER A 233 39.70 0.82 -7.04
CA SER A 233 38.54 1.73 -6.97
C SER A 233 37.24 1.02 -7.32
N MET A 234 37.23 0.20 -8.38
CA MET A 234 36.08 -0.62 -8.77
C MET A 234 35.70 -1.59 -7.65
N ALA A 235 36.68 -2.24 -7.01
CA ALA A 235 36.42 -3.14 -5.89
C ALA A 235 35.70 -2.45 -4.74
N VAL A 236 36.18 -1.27 -4.33
CA VAL A 236 35.58 -0.48 -3.26
C VAL A 236 34.18 -0.02 -3.64
N LEU A 237 33.99 0.53 -4.84
CA LEU A 237 32.69 1.00 -5.30
C LEU A 237 31.66 -0.13 -5.39
N CYS A 238 32.04 -1.29 -5.93
CA CYS A 238 31.16 -2.45 -5.98
C CYS A 238 30.77 -2.95 -4.59
N PHE A 239 31.72 -2.98 -3.64
CA PHE A 239 31.42 -3.37 -2.27
C PHE A 239 30.44 -2.40 -1.60
N VAL A 240 30.72 -1.09 -1.67
CA VAL A 240 29.85 -0.05 -1.10
C VAL A 240 28.46 -0.10 -1.74
N ALA A 241 28.39 -0.21 -3.07
CA ALA A 241 27.13 -0.35 -3.81
C ALA A 241 26.35 -1.60 -3.37
N SER A 242 27.03 -2.73 -3.13
CA SER A 242 26.38 -3.95 -2.65
C SER A 242 25.77 -3.76 -1.25
N LYS A 243 26.47 -3.07 -0.33
CA LYS A 243 25.95 -2.81 1.03
C LYS A 243 24.77 -1.86 1.01
N TRP A 244 24.86 -0.81 0.21
CA TRP A 244 23.74 0.09 -0.02
C TRP A 244 22.53 -0.65 -0.60
N LEU A 245 22.75 -1.47 -1.64
CA LEU A 245 21.71 -2.24 -2.30
C LEU A 245 21.06 -3.27 -1.38
N SER A 246 21.85 -3.92 -0.51
CA SER A 246 21.38 -4.86 0.50
C SER A 246 20.41 -4.17 1.47
N HIS A 247 20.83 -3.02 2.03
CA HIS A 247 20.00 -2.23 2.92
C HIS A 247 18.73 -1.71 2.22
N PHE A 248 18.87 -1.18 1.00
CA PHE A 248 17.74 -0.74 0.18
C PHE A 248 16.74 -1.88 -0.05
N THR A 249 17.22 -3.05 -0.46
CA THR A 249 16.40 -4.22 -0.75
C THR A 249 15.68 -4.72 0.51
N TYR A 250 16.39 -4.75 1.65
CA TYR A 250 15.81 -5.12 2.94
C TYR A 250 14.68 -4.15 3.35
N LYS A 251 14.93 -2.83 3.34
CA LYS A 251 13.93 -1.81 3.72
C LYS A 251 12.74 -1.73 2.76
N THR A 252 12.96 -2.08 1.50
CA THR A 252 11.93 -2.02 0.45
C THR A 252 11.06 -3.27 0.40
N PHE A 253 11.62 -4.46 0.63
CA PHE A 253 10.89 -5.71 0.37
C PHE A 253 10.65 -6.59 1.59
N ARG A 254 11.32 -6.33 2.73
CA ARG A 254 11.19 -7.17 3.93
C ARG A 254 10.57 -6.45 5.10
N TYR A 255 11.13 -5.30 5.48
CA TYR A 255 10.70 -4.61 6.69
C TYR A 255 10.76 -3.11 6.52
N HIS A 256 9.66 -2.44 6.86
CA HIS A 256 9.59 -1.00 6.93
C HIS A 256 8.78 -0.61 8.14
N ASP A 257 9.48 -0.08 9.14
CA ASP A 257 8.79 0.48 10.28
C ASP A 257 8.12 1.80 9.91
N TYR A 258 6.98 2.06 10.53
CA TYR A 258 6.33 3.36 10.48
C TYR A 258 6.07 3.83 11.91
N ASP A 259 6.67 4.97 12.25
CA ASP A 259 6.48 5.63 13.53
C ASP A 259 5.80 7.00 13.31
N HIS A 260 4.63 7.17 13.91
CA HIS A 260 3.88 8.43 13.85
C HIS A 260 4.39 9.46 14.87
N GLY A 261 5.18 9.06 15.87
CA GLY A 261 5.68 9.92 16.95
C GLY A 261 7.00 10.62 16.64
N LEU A 262 7.73 10.16 15.62
CA LEU A 262 9.00 10.75 15.16
C LEU A 262 8.78 11.46 13.82
N ARG A 263 8.33 12.72 13.88
CA ARG A 263 8.39 13.68 12.77
C ARG A 263 9.00 14.98 13.25
#